data_AF-F2SSK4-F1
#
_entry.id   AF-F2SSK4-F1
#
_cell.length_a   1.000
_cell.length_b   1.000
_cell.length_c   1.000
_cell.angle_alpha   90.00
_cell.angle_beta   90.00
_cell.angle_gamma   90.00
#
_symmetry.space_group_name_H-M   'P 1'
#
loop_
_entity.id
_entity.type
_entity.pdbx_description
1 polymer ?
#
loop_
_entity_poly.entity_id
_entity_poly.type
_entity_poly.pdbx_seq_one_letter_code
_entity_poly.pdbx_strand_id
1 'polypeptide(L)'
;MARTDEAEWWFNAVYEAIQQIPYGKVTSYGHIARLLGHPQRSRQVGICLKHLPSSPDEYYNNDNVPWQRVINSKGMISHRGPGSAARQAEALEQEGVIVRSDGMNEFYVDMAQFGWFPDRLPNEEDEGELDASIVGDDAAGGAG
;
A
#
# COMPACT_ATOMS: atom_id res chain seq x y z
N MET A 1 7.78 23.37 -3.51
CA MET A 1 6.81 23.79 -2.47
C MET A 1 6.81 22.70 -1.41
N ALA A 2 7.11 23.05 -0.16
CA ALA A 2 6.95 22.12 0.96
C ALA A 2 5.48 21.68 1.02
N ARG A 3 5.24 20.39 1.27
CA ARG A 3 3.90 19.89 1.54
C ARG A 3 3.47 20.42 2.91
N THR A 4 2.16 20.52 3.14
CA THR A 4 1.65 20.75 4.49
C THR A 4 1.91 19.49 5.32
N ASP A 5 2.02 19.62 6.65
CA ASP A 5 2.23 18.47 7.55
C ASP A 5 1.19 17.36 7.32
N GLU A 6 -0.08 17.73 7.09
CA GLU A 6 -1.15 16.76 6.74
C GLU A 6 -0.86 16.02 5.43
N ALA A 7 -0.34 16.73 4.42
CA ALA A 7 -0.03 16.14 3.14
C ALA A 7 1.21 15.23 3.22
N GLU A 8 2.22 15.59 4.02
CA GLU A 8 3.37 14.70 4.26
C GLU A 8 2.95 13.43 5.00
N TRP A 9 2.16 13.57 6.06
CA TRP A 9 1.60 12.42 6.77
C TRP A 9 0.81 11.50 5.85
N TRP A 10 -0.08 12.04 5.02
CA TRP A 10 -0.87 11.23 4.08
C TRP A 10 0.01 10.47 3.07
N PHE A 11 1.07 11.11 2.57
CA PHE A 11 2.00 10.46 1.65
C PHE A 11 2.73 9.29 2.33
N ASN A 12 3.25 9.50 3.53
CA ASN A 12 3.95 8.46 4.29
C ASN A 12 3.02 7.29 4.61
N ALA A 13 1.82 7.57 5.12
CA ALA A 13 0.82 6.55 5.44
C ALA A 13 0.43 5.71 4.20
N VAL A 14 0.31 6.33 3.02
CA VAL A 14 0.06 5.62 1.77
C VAL A 14 1.23 4.70 1.40
N TYR A 15 2.46 5.17 1.52
CA TYR A 15 3.63 4.36 1.19
C TYR A 15 3.80 3.18 2.15
N GLU A 16 3.63 3.40 3.44
CA GLU A 16 3.67 2.35 4.47
C GLU A 16 2.59 1.28 4.24
N ALA A 17 1.36 1.69 3.93
CA ALA A 17 0.29 0.75 3.60
C ALA A 17 0.61 -0.08 2.36
N ILE A 18 1.24 0.51 1.34
CA ILE A 18 1.62 -0.18 0.10
C ILE A 18 2.76 -1.17 0.33
N GLN A 19 3.72 -0.85 1.22
CA GLN A 19 4.80 -1.76 1.59
C GLN A 19 4.31 -3.06 2.24
N GLN A 20 3.11 -3.06 2.81
CA GLN A 20 2.49 -4.25 3.42
C GLN A 20 1.85 -5.20 2.40
N ILE A 21 1.71 -4.80 1.13
CA ILE A 21 1.14 -5.68 0.11
C ILE A 21 2.13 -6.82 -0.15
N PRO A 22 1.76 -8.10 0.02
CA PRO A 22 2.67 -9.21 -0.18
C PRO A 22 3.17 -9.34 -1.63
N TYR A 23 4.33 -9.95 -1.80
CA TYR A 23 4.85 -10.33 -3.12
C TYR A 23 3.85 -11.21 -3.87
N GLY A 24 3.67 -10.96 -5.16
CA GLY A 24 2.75 -11.71 -6.00
C GLY A 24 1.27 -11.44 -5.70
N LYS A 25 0.96 -10.35 -4.98
CA LYS A 25 -0.39 -9.89 -4.70
C LYS A 25 -0.61 -8.48 -5.18
N VAL A 26 -1.88 -8.16 -5.45
CA VAL A 26 -2.33 -6.85 -5.89
C VAL A 26 -3.47 -6.32 -5.04
N THR A 27 -3.60 -5.01 -4.96
CA THR A 27 -4.75 -4.36 -4.34
C THR A 27 -5.22 -3.18 -5.18
N SER A 28 -6.25 -2.48 -4.71
CA SER A 28 -6.78 -1.31 -5.41
C SER A 28 -6.50 0.00 -4.69
N TYR A 29 -6.43 1.10 -5.45
CA TYR A 29 -6.33 2.45 -4.88
C TYR A 29 -7.41 2.74 -3.83
N GLY A 30 -8.64 2.28 -4.08
CA GLY A 30 -9.75 2.46 -3.15
C GLY A 30 -9.60 1.64 -1.88
N HIS A 31 -8.96 0.47 -1.98
CA HIS A 31 -8.73 -0.38 -0.83
C HIS A 31 -7.63 0.19 0.09
N ILE A 32 -6.52 0.69 -0.46
CA ILE A 32 -5.51 1.41 0.33
C ILE A 32 -6.12 2.62 1.04
N ALA A 33 -6.93 3.42 0.32
CA ALA A 33 -7.64 4.53 0.91
C ALA A 33 -8.60 4.10 2.05
N ARG A 34 -9.27 2.95 1.92
CA ARG A 34 -10.12 2.37 2.97
C ARG A 34 -9.31 1.92 4.18
N LEU A 35 -8.18 1.23 3.98
CA LEU A 35 -7.31 0.76 5.05
C LEU A 35 -6.81 1.92 5.91
N LEU A 36 -6.53 3.07 5.29
CA LEU A 36 -6.14 4.30 5.99
C LEU A 36 -7.33 5.11 6.56
N GLY A 37 -8.54 4.53 6.65
CA GLY A 37 -9.72 5.21 7.21
C GLY A 37 -10.33 6.31 6.32
N HIS A 38 -9.87 6.45 5.07
CA HIS A 38 -10.29 7.53 4.17
C HIS A 38 -10.81 7.01 2.80
N PRO A 39 -11.91 6.24 2.75
CA PRO A 39 -12.36 5.54 1.53
C PRO A 39 -12.63 6.45 0.32
N GLN A 40 -12.89 7.75 0.53
CA GLN A 40 -13.12 8.74 -0.53
C GLN A 40 -11.81 9.28 -1.15
N ARG A 41 -10.64 8.95 -0.60
CA ARG A 41 -9.32 9.47 -1.02
C ARG A 41 -8.58 8.57 -2.04
N SER A 42 -9.27 7.67 -2.74
CA SER A 42 -8.65 6.76 -3.73
C SER A 42 -7.84 7.47 -4.81
N ARG A 43 -8.30 8.62 -5.30
CA ARG A 43 -7.56 9.45 -6.27
C ARG A 43 -6.27 10.03 -5.67
N GLN A 44 -6.28 10.34 -4.37
CA GLN A 44 -5.09 10.87 -3.69
C GLN A 44 -4.02 9.79 -3.54
N VAL A 45 -4.37 8.52 -3.34
CA VAL A 45 -3.40 7.40 -3.39
C VAL A 45 -2.67 7.38 -4.73
N GLY A 46 -3.41 7.53 -5.84
CA GLY A 46 -2.80 7.63 -7.17
C GLY A 46 -1.91 8.87 -7.36
N ILE A 47 -2.20 9.98 -6.66
CA ILE A 47 -1.34 11.17 -6.64
C ILE A 47 -0.05 10.89 -5.86
N CYS A 48 -0.12 10.20 -4.73
CA CYS A 48 1.06 9.78 -3.97
C CYS A 48 1.99 8.94 -4.87
N LEU A 49 1.47 7.88 -5.48
CA LEU A 49 2.28 7.03 -6.38
C LEU A 49 2.84 7.78 -7.60
N LYS A 50 2.13 8.78 -8.14
CA LYS A 50 2.66 9.62 -9.23
C LYS A 50 3.88 10.44 -8.80
N HIS A 51 3.99 10.77 -7.51
CA HIS A 51 5.07 11.56 -6.93
C HIS A 51 6.04 10.72 -6.11
N LEU A 52 5.97 9.39 -6.23
CA LEU A 52 6.94 8.48 -5.62
C LEU A 52 8.32 8.77 -6.24
N PRO A 53 9.33 9.13 -5.43
CA PRO A 53 10.66 9.43 -5.94
C PRO A 53 11.31 8.23 -6.63
N SER A 54 12.13 8.51 -7.65
CA SER A 54 13.00 7.51 -8.28
C SER A 54 14.41 7.50 -7.70
N SER A 55 14.74 8.44 -6.82
CA SER A 55 16.08 8.50 -6.21
C SER A 55 16.17 7.47 -5.09
N PRO A 56 17.17 6.58 -5.08
CA PRO A 56 17.36 5.61 -4.00
C PRO A 56 17.77 6.26 -2.66
N ASP A 57 18.21 7.53 -2.68
CA ASP A 57 18.57 8.27 -1.46
C ASP A 57 17.35 8.75 -0.66
N GLU A 58 16.16 8.73 -1.26
CA GLU A 58 14.91 9.12 -0.60
C GLU A 58 14.38 7.97 0.25
N TYR A 59 13.88 8.28 1.44
CA TYR A 59 13.39 7.27 2.39
C TYR A 59 12.30 6.37 1.77
N TYR A 60 11.37 6.96 1.02
CA TYR A 60 10.42 6.24 0.19
C TYR A 60 10.75 6.45 -1.28
N ASN A 61 10.87 5.37 -2.05
CA ASN A 61 11.22 5.42 -3.47
C ASN A 61 10.68 4.20 -4.23
N ASN A 62 10.89 4.17 -5.55
CA ASN A 62 10.40 3.09 -6.42
C ASN A 62 11.00 1.70 -6.14
N ASP A 63 12.13 1.61 -5.43
CA ASP A 63 12.78 0.33 -5.12
C ASP A 63 12.20 -0.30 -3.84
N ASN A 64 11.70 0.52 -2.90
CA ASN A 64 11.19 0.04 -1.61
C ASN A 64 9.67 0.17 -1.43
N VAL A 65 8.98 0.96 -2.24
CA VAL A 65 7.51 1.00 -2.27
C VAL A 65 7.02 0.22 -3.50
N PRO A 66 6.34 -0.93 -3.32
CA PRO A 66 5.90 -1.79 -4.43
C PRO A 66 4.68 -1.22 -5.18
N TRP A 67 4.88 -0.08 -5.83
CA TRP A 67 3.85 0.69 -6.53
C TRP A 67 3.12 -0.12 -7.59
N GLN A 68 3.79 -1.10 -8.21
CA GLN A 68 3.23 -1.97 -9.25
C GLN A 68 2.05 -2.80 -8.74
N ARG A 69 2.00 -3.08 -7.44
CA ARG A 69 0.94 -3.90 -6.80
C ARG A 69 -0.39 -3.15 -6.62
N VAL A 70 -0.45 -1.84 -6.91
CA VAL A 70 -1.67 -1.05 -6.79
C VAL A 70 -2.28 -0.76 -8.16
N ILE A 71 -3.45 -1.35 -8.41
CA ILE A 71 -4.18 -1.23 -9.67
C ILE A 71 -5.60 -0.67 -9.46
N ASN A 72 -6.40 -0.57 -10.52
CA ASN A 72 -7.77 -0.09 -10.37
C ASN A 72 -8.69 -1.18 -9.78
N SER A 73 -9.84 -0.78 -9.24
CA SER A 73 -10.78 -1.69 -8.58
C SER A 73 -11.45 -2.72 -9.51
N LYS A 74 -11.32 -2.54 -10.83
CA LYS A 74 -11.80 -3.50 -11.83
C LYS A 74 -10.73 -4.54 -12.21
N GLY A 75 -9.57 -4.53 -11.54
CA GLY A 75 -8.44 -5.41 -11.85
C GLY A 75 -7.65 -4.98 -13.08
N MET A 76 -7.87 -3.77 -13.61
CA MET A 76 -7.16 -3.27 -14.78
C MET A 76 -5.98 -2.36 -14.39
N ILE A 77 -4.87 -2.46 -15.13
CA ILE A 77 -3.70 -1.62 -14.97
C ILE A 77 -3.97 -0.26 -15.63
N SER A 78 -3.81 0.83 -14.87
CA SER A 78 -4.17 2.18 -15.34
C SER A 78 -3.10 2.76 -16.27
N HIS A 79 -3.52 3.30 -17.43
CA HIS A 79 -2.60 4.01 -18.32
C HIS A 79 -2.24 5.39 -17.75
N ARG A 80 -0.94 5.64 -17.51
CA ARG A 80 -0.42 6.90 -16.95
C ARG A 80 0.50 7.68 -17.90
N GLY A 81 0.80 7.09 -19.05
CA GLY A 81 1.70 7.61 -20.07
C GLY A 81 2.22 6.49 -20.97
N PRO A 82 2.98 6.81 -22.03
CA PRO A 82 3.46 5.82 -22.99
C PRO A 82 4.22 4.67 -22.33
N GLY A 83 3.73 3.45 -22.53
CA GLY A 83 4.34 2.22 -22.00
C GLY A 83 4.23 2.02 -20.48
N SER A 84 3.56 2.91 -19.76
CA SER A 84 3.41 2.80 -18.28
C SER A 84 2.70 1.51 -17.86
N ALA A 85 1.58 1.18 -18.51
CA ALA A 85 0.82 -0.03 -18.20
C ALA A 85 1.61 -1.31 -18.51
N ALA A 86 2.37 -1.32 -19.61
CA ALA A 86 3.21 -2.46 -19.97
C ALA A 86 4.35 -2.68 -18.96
N ARG A 87 5.03 -1.61 -18.51
CA ARG A 87 6.06 -1.72 -17.45
C ARG A 87 5.49 -2.22 -16.13
N GLN A 88 4.30 -1.75 -15.77
CA GLN A 88 3.62 -2.24 -14.56
C GLN A 88 3.20 -3.71 -14.70
N ALA A 89 2.73 -4.12 -15.88
CA ALA A 89 2.43 -5.52 -16.18
C ALA A 89 3.67 -6.40 -16.04
N GLU A 90 4.78 -6.02 -16.68
CA GLU A 90 6.05 -6.75 -16.61
C GLU A 90 6.56 -6.89 -15.16
N ALA A 91 6.50 -5.81 -14.37
CA ALA A 91 6.88 -5.84 -12.97
C ALA A 91 6.01 -6.81 -12.15
N LEU A 92 4.70 -6.87 -12.42
CA LEU A 92 3.79 -7.82 -11.78
C LEU A 92 4.04 -9.27 -12.22
N GLU A 93 4.34 -9.49 -13.50
CA GLU A 93 4.66 -10.81 -14.04
C GLU A 93 5.95 -11.38 -13.45
N GLN A 94 6.95 -10.52 -13.20
CA GLN A 94 8.17 -10.89 -12.47
C GLN A 94 7.86 -11.36 -11.04
N GLU A 95 6.75 -10.89 -10.46
CA GLU A 95 6.24 -11.37 -9.18
C GLU A 95 5.38 -12.64 -9.25
N GLY A 96 5.20 -13.21 -10.44
CA GLY A 96 4.36 -14.37 -10.66
C GLY A 96 2.86 -14.06 -10.73
N VAL A 97 2.49 -12.78 -10.85
CA VAL A 97 1.10 -12.38 -11.11
C VAL A 97 0.76 -12.61 -12.58
N ILE A 98 -0.33 -13.31 -12.85
CA ILE A 98 -0.79 -13.53 -14.23
C ILE A 98 -1.49 -12.26 -14.72
N VAL A 99 -0.89 -11.60 -15.69
CA VAL A 99 -1.47 -10.45 -16.38
C VAL A 99 -2.02 -10.90 -17.74
N ARG A 100 -3.27 -10.55 -18.04
CA ARG A 100 -3.90 -10.81 -19.33
C ARG A 100 -3.99 -9.50 -20.11
N SER A 101 -3.79 -9.55 -21.42
CA SER A 101 -4.06 -8.42 -22.31
C SER A 101 -5.23 -8.69 -23.23
N ASP A 102 -6.00 -7.65 -23.57
CA ASP A 102 -7.04 -7.73 -24.60
C ASP A 102 -6.58 -7.17 -25.95
N GLY A 103 -7.49 -7.12 -26.92
CA GLY A 103 -7.23 -6.58 -28.26
C GLY A 103 -7.06 -5.05 -28.31
N MET A 104 -7.25 -4.34 -27.19
CA MET A 104 -7.06 -2.89 -27.05
C MET A 104 -5.80 -2.53 -26.26
N ASN A 105 -4.92 -3.52 -25.99
CA ASN A 105 -3.73 -3.38 -25.15
C ASN A 105 -4.06 -2.92 -23.71
N GLU A 106 -5.24 -3.25 -23.20
CA GLU A 106 -5.55 -3.12 -21.79
C GLU A 106 -5.08 -4.36 -21.04
N PHE A 107 -4.49 -4.15 -19.86
CA PHE A 107 -3.95 -5.23 -19.03
C PHE A 107 -4.80 -5.46 -17.80
N TYR A 108 -5.04 -6.73 -17.49
CA TYR A 108 -5.98 -7.19 -16.47
C TYR A 108 -5.34 -8.24 -15.56
N VAL A 109 -5.67 -8.16 -14.27
CA VAL A 109 -5.31 -9.11 -13.23
C VAL A 109 -6.59 -9.65 -12.59
N ASP A 110 -6.63 -10.97 -12.38
CA ASP A 110 -7.72 -11.60 -11.65
C ASP A 110 -7.61 -11.27 -10.14
N MET A 111 -8.45 -10.35 -9.68
CA MET A 111 -8.48 -9.91 -8.28
C MET A 111 -8.96 -11.00 -7.32
N ALA A 112 -9.69 -12.03 -7.79
CA ALA A 112 -10.08 -13.14 -6.93
C ALA A 112 -8.87 -14.04 -6.62
N GLN A 113 -7.95 -14.19 -7.57
CA GLN A 113 -6.75 -15.02 -7.42
C GLN A 113 -5.59 -14.26 -6.74
N PHE A 114 -5.33 -13.03 -7.20
CA PHE A 114 -4.16 -12.25 -6.78
C PHE A 114 -4.49 -11.11 -5.81
N GLY A 115 -5.78 -10.88 -5.50
CA GLY A 115 -6.20 -9.82 -4.61
C GLY A 115 -5.67 -9.97 -3.19
N TRP A 116 -5.27 -8.84 -2.61
CA TRP A 116 -4.99 -8.66 -1.20
C TRP A 116 -5.94 -7.59 -0.65
N PHE A 117 -6.87 -8.04 0.18
CA PHE A 117 -7.97 -7.23 0.71
C PHE A 117 -8.24 -7.51 2.19
N PRO A 118 -7.27 -7.28 3.10
CA PRO A 118 -7.53 -7.41 4.52
C PRO A 118 -8.50 -6.32 5.02
N ASP A 119 -9.08 -6.52 6.20
CA ASP A 119 -9.94 -5.50 6.82
C ASP A 119 -9.15 -4.39 7.52
N ARG A 120 -7.89 -4.66 7.90
CA ARG A 120 -6.94 -3.76 8.56
C ARG A 120 -5.50 -4.00 8.08
N LEU A 121 -4.59 -3.07 8.32
CA LEU A 121 -3.18 -3.27 7.96
C LEU A 121 -2.52 -4.29 8.91
N PRO A 122 -1.76 -5.28 8.41
CA PRO A 122 -1.09 -6.29 9.25
C PRO A 122 -0.23 -5.72 10.40
N ASN A 123 0.45 -4.60 10.18
CA ASN A 123 1.28 -3.98 11.22
C ASN A 123 0.48 -3.32 12.37
N GLU A 124 -0.82 -3.08 12.20
CA GLU A 124 -1.69 -2.59 13.28
C GLU A 124 -2.05 -3.70 14.28
N GLU A 125 -1.77 -4.97 13.97
CA GLU A 125 -2.04 -6.10 14.87
C GLU A 125 -1.02 -6.17 16.03
N ASP A 126 0.24 -5.79 15.77
CA ASP A 126 1.33 -5.88 16.76
C ASP A 126 1.28 -4.77 17.83
N GLU A 127 0.69 -3.61 17.53
CA GLU A 127 0.60 -2.49 18.48
C GLU A 127 -0.49 -2.69 19.56
N GLY A 128 -1.47 -3.56 19.30
CA GLY A 128 -2.60 -3.83 20.21
C GLY A 128 -2.29 -4.81 21.35
N GLU A 129 -1.14 -5.50 21.32
CA GLU A 129 -0.75 -6.51 22.33
C GLU A 129 0.23 -5.97 23.40
N LEU A 130 0.78 -4.76 23.23
CA LEU A 130 1.82 -4.21 24.10
C LEU A 130 1.32 -3.44 25.34
N ASP A 131 0.00 -3.25 25.52
CA ASP A 131 -0.58 -2.44 26.62
C ASP A 131 -1.17 -3.25 27.80
N ALA A 132 -1.21 -4.58 27.72
CA ALA A 132 -1.88 -5.40 28.73
C ALA A 132 -0.98 -5.91 29.89
N SER A 133 0.32 -5.60 29.91
CA SER A 133 1.27 -6.20 30.89
C SER A 133 2.01 -5.22 31.81
N ILE A 134 1.73 -3.91 31.78
CA ILE A 134 2.46 -2.90 32.60
C ILE A 134 1.66 -2.39 33.83
N VAL A 135 0.47 -2.94 34.11
CA VAL A 135 -0.27 -2.61 35.34
C VAL A 135 -0.52 -3.84 36.20
N GLY A 136 0.43 -4.12 37.08
CA GLY A 136 0.24 -5.06 38.19
C GLY A 136 1.54 -5.52 38.83
N ASP A 137 2.05 -4.77 39.81
CA ASP A 137 2.23 -5.23 41.19
C ASP A 137 3.15 -4.24 41.93
N ASP A 138 2.56 -3.30 42.69
CA ASP A 138 3.27 -2.68 43.81
C ASP A 138 2.30 -2.56 44.98
N ALA A 139 2.06 -3.73 45.58
CA ALA A 139 1.35 -3.88 46.84
C ALA A 139 2.01 -4.99 47.64
N ALA A 140 3.04 -4.66 48.44
CA ALA A 140 3.15 -5.10 49.84
C ALA A 140 4.52 -4.79 50.49
N GLY A 141 4.45 -4.30 51.73
CA GLY A 141 5.48 -4.49 52.76
C GLY A 141 6.13 -3.17 53.20
N GLY A 142 5.99 -2.67 54.43
CA GLY A 142 5.51 -3.25 55.67
C GLY A 142 6.45 -2.84 56.81
N ALA A 143 5.85 -2.62 57.98
CA ALA A 143 6.43 -2.64 59.33
C ALA A 143 7.31 -1.46 59.81
N GLY A 144 6.94 -0.94 60.99
CA GLY A 144 7.75 -0.07 61.83
C GLY A 144 6.93 0.83 62.72
#